data_AF-A0A9J7IJH4-F1
#
_entry.id   AF-A0A9J7IJH4-F1
#
_cell.length_a   1.000
_cell.length_b   1.000
_cell.length_c   1.000
_cell.angle_alpha   90.00
_cell.angle_beta   90.00
_cell.angle_gamma   90.00
#
_symmetry.space_group_name_H-M   'P 1'
#
loop_
_entity.id
_entity.type
_entity.pdbx_description
1 polymer ?
#
loop_
_entity_poly.entity_id
_entity_poly.type
_entity_poly.pdbx_seq_one_letter_code
_entity_poly.pdbx_strand_id
1 'polypeptide(L)'
;VVLVQGHYLSFLPLCSRNEPVFLATCTPIAMPETRECVVQGATNVFTTIHSMDMKIAHIDKNGEFHLGYSRGDIQGQSWYGLIHSDNLREAQSKHRL
;
A
#
# COMPACT_ATOMS: atom_id res chain seq x y z
N VAL A 1 11.12 2.13 8.71
CA VAL A 1 10.02 2.67 9.56
C VAL A 1 9.01 1.54 9.75
N VAL A 2 8.46 1.37 10.95
CA VAL A 2 7.48 0.33 11.28
C VAL A 2 6.22 0.97 11.84
N LEU A 3 5.05 0.43 11.52
CA LEU A 3 3.81 0.77 12.21
C LEU A 3 3.78 -0.03 13.51
N VAL A 4 3.65 0.65 14.64
CA VAL A 4 3.54 0.02 15.96
C VAL A 4 2.11 0.17 16.43
N GLN A 5 1.44 -0.95 16.66
CA GLN A 5 0.13 -0.99 17.31
C GLN A 5 0.23 -1.86 18.56
N GLY A 6 -0.18 -1.32 19.70
CA GLY A 6 -0.14 -2.05 20.95
C GLY A 6 -1.34 -1.80 21.87
N HIS A 7 -1.53 -2.71 22.80
CA HIS A 7 -2.57 -2.66 23.83
C HIS A 7 -2.10 -3.41 25.09
N TYR A 8 -2.69 -3.07 26.23
CA TYR A 8 -2.45 -3.81 27.48
C TYR A 8 -3.32 -5.05 27.54
N LEU A 9 -2.71 -6.18 27.91
CA LEU A 9 -3.40 -7.42 28.21
C LEU A 9 -3.24 -7.72 29.70
N SER A 10 -4.35 -8.04 30.35
CA SER A 10 -4.39 -8.40 31.78
C SER A 10 -3.95 -9.85 32.05
N PHE A 11 -3.89 -10.69 31.01
CA PHE A 11 -3.52 -12.10 31.13
C PHE A 11 -2.76 -12.57 29.88
N LEU A 12 -1.63 -13.27 30.08
CA LEU A 12 -0.89 -13.96 29.03
C LEU A 12 -0.80 -15.46 29.36
N PRO A 13 -1.14 -16.38 28.43
CA PRO A 13 -1.26 -17.83 28.70
C PRO A 13 0.00 -18.55 29.21
N LEU A 14 1.14 -17.89 29.37
CA LEU A 14 2.43 -18.48 29.77
C LEU A 14 3.20 -17.62 30.79
N CYS A 15 2.59 -16.57 31.35
CA CYS A 15 3.19 -15.75 32.40
C CYS A 15 2.63 -16.15 33.77
N SER A 16 3.52 -16.42 34.72
CA SER A 16 3.15 -16.71 36.12
C SER A 16 2.78 -15.45 36.93
N ARG A 17 2.94 -14.25 36.34
CA ARG A 17 2.54 -12.98 36.94
C ARG A 17 1.22 -12.50 36.36
N ASN A 18 0.33 -12.09 37.25
CA ASN A 18 -0.97 -11.50 36.94
C ASN A 18 -0.86 -9.97 36.74
N GLU A 19 0.26 -9.50 36.20
CA GLU A 19 0.54 -8.09 35.96
C GLU A 19 0.18 -7.73 34.52
N PRO A 20 -0.41 -6.54 34.26
CA PRO A 20 -0.74 -6.12 32.91
C PRO A 20 0.52 -5.96 32.06
N VAL A 21 0.55 -6.61 30.90
CA VAL A 21 1.68 -6.53 29.96
C VAL A 21 1.24 -5.75 28.73
N PHE A 22 2.11 -4.85 28.26
CA PHE A 22 1.91 -4.17 26.98
C PHE A 22 2.39 -5.08 25.84
N LEU A 23 1.47 -5.47 24.97
CA LEU A 23 1.79 -6.20 23.76
C LEU A 23 1.77 -5.23 22.58
N ALA A 24 2.84 -5.26 21.78
CA ALA A 24 2.91 -4.49 20.55
C ALA A 24 3.20 -5.41 19.36
N THR A 25 2.54 -5.12 18.25
CA THR A 25 2.86 -5.68 16.94
C THR A 25 3.56 -4.62 16.10
N CYS A 26 4.61 -5.03 15.40
CA CYS A 26 5.40 -4.17 14.54
C CYS A 26 5.25 -4.65 13.10
N THR A 27 4.61 -3.85 12.26
CA THR A 27 4.49 -4.15 10.83
C THR A 27 5.52 -3.33 10.05
N PRO A 28 6.41 -3.97 9.26
CA PRO A 28 7.33 -3.22 8.41
C PRO A 28 6.54 -2.39 7.40
N ILE A 29 6.85 -1.10 7.31
CA ILE A 29 6.27 -0.23 6.29
C ILE A 29 7.24 -0.18 5.13
N ALA A 30 6.73 -0.41 3.90
CA ALA A 30 7.50 -0.15 2.69
C ALA A 30 7.78 1.35 2.60
N MET A 31 9.00 1.76 2.93
CA MET A 31 9.39 3.16 2.78
C MET A 31 9.72 3.44 1.31
N PRO A 32 9.55 4.68 0.82
CA PRO A 32 9.93 5.05 -0.54
C PRO A 32 11.38 4.65 -0.88
N GLU A 33 12.31 4.76 0.08
CA GLU A 33 13.73 4.43 -0.13
C GLU A 33 14.01 2.91 -0.16
N THR A 34 13.10 2.07 0.36
CA THR A 34 13.21 0.60 0.32
C THR A 34 12.27 -0.06 -0.70
N ARG A 35 11.43 0.75 -1.36
CA ARG A 35 10.42 0.29 -2.33
C ARG A 35 11.04 -0.49 -3.48
N GLU A 36 12.22 -0.09 -3.97
CA GLU A 36 12.88 -0.79 -5.07
C GLU A 36 13.30 -2.22 -4.68
N CYS A 37 13.79 -2.44 -3.46
CA CYS A 37 14.21 -3.77 -2.99
C CYS A 37 13.02 -4.73 -2.73
N VAL A 38 11.85 -4.21 -2.33
CA VAL A 38 10.66 -5.05 -2.06
C VAL A 38 9.97 -5.47 -3.37
N VAL A 39 10.08 -4.65 -4.42
CA VAL A 39 9.38 -4.87 -5.69
C VAL A 39 10.20 -5.73 -6.66
N GLN A 40 11.53 -5.79 -6.52
CA GLN A 40 12.37 -6.65 -7.36
C GLN A 40 12.07 -8.14 -7.10
N GLY A 41 11.46 -8.79 -8.10
CA GLY A 41 11.09 -10.21 -8.05
C GLY A 41 9.68 -10.48 -7.53
N ALA A 42 8.97 -9.47 -7.02
CA ALA A 42 7.59 -9.62 -6.59
C ALA A 42 6.64 -9.58 -7.80
N THR A 43 5.95 -10.68 -8.08
CA THR A 43 4.96 -10.77 -9.18
C THR A 43 3.57 -10.27 -8.79
N ASN A 44 3.34 -10.08 -7.48
CA ASN A 44 2.09 -9.57 -6.90
C ASN A 44 2.12 -8.05 -6.67
N VAL A 45 3.20 -7.37 -7.02
CA VAL A 45 3.33 -5.92 -6.92
C VAL A 45 3.63 -5.35 -8.30
N PHE A 46 3.01 -4.21 -8.60
CA PHE A 46 3.25 -3.46 -9.82
C PHE A 46 3.45 -1.97 -9.53
N THR A 47 4.01 -1.28 -10.50
CA THR A 47 4.37 0.13 -10.40
C THR A 47 3.76 0.91 -11.57
N THR A 48 3.32 2.13 -11.25
CA THR A 48 2.78 3.10 -12.19
C THR A 48 3.38 4.47 -11.90
N ILE A 49 3.68 5.24 -12.94
CA ILE A 49 4.14 6.64 -12.84
C ILE A 49 2.99 7.53 -13.26
N HIS A 50 2.74 8.61 -12.53
CA HIS A 50 1.62 9.53 -12.76
C HIS A 50 2.09 10.98 -12.86
N SER A 51 1.36 11.80 -13.61
CA SER A 51 1.42 13.26 -13.51
C SER A 51 0.65 13.75 -12.28
N MET A 52 0.81 15.04 -11.93
CA MET A 52 0.16 15.66 -10.77
C MET A 52 -1.39 15.67 -10.84
N ASP A 53 -1.97 15.50 -12.02
CA ASP A 53 -3.43 15.31 -12.21
C ASP A 53 -3.86 13.83 -12.15
N MET A 54 -2.97 12.96 -11.66
CA MET A 54 -3.15 11.51 -11.55
C MET A 54 -3.44 10.82 -12.89
N LYS A 55 -2.94 11.35 -14.01
CA LYS A 55 -2.91 10.60 -15.28
C LYS A 55 -1.72 9.67 -15.32
N ILE A 56 -1.96 8.45 -15.77
CA ILE A 56 -0.92 7.41 -15.84
C ILE A 56 0.02 7.73 -17.00
N ALA A 57 1.27 8.01 -16.69
CA ALA A 57 2.34 8.22 -17.68
C ALA A 57 3.02 6.90 -18.08
N HIS A 58 3.13 5.96 -17.13
CA HIS A 58 3.78 4.67 -17.36
C HIS A 58 3.20 3.59 -16.44
N ILE A 59 3.23 2.35 -16.93
CA ILE A 59 2.89 1.13 -16.20
C ILE A 59 3.92 0.03 -16.53
N ASP A 60 4.26 -0.80 -15.54
CA ASP A 60 5.09 -1.99 -15.73
C ASP A 60 4.30 -3.21 -16.22
N LYS A 61 5.03 -4.30 -16.56
CA LYS A 61 4.42 -5.52 -17.11
C LYS A 61 3.49 -6.24 -16.13
N ASN A 62 3.78 -6.17 -14.83
CA ASN A 62 2.90 -6.78 -13.83
C ASN A 62 1.58 -6.01 -13.76
N GLY A 63 1.63 -4.67 -13.86
CA GLY A 63 0.46 -3.82 -13.90
C GLY A 63 -0.38 -4.07 -15.14
N GLU A 64 0.25 -4.18 -16.32
CA GLU A 64 -0.45 -4.55 -17.57
C GLU A 64 -1.16 -5.90 -17.42
N PHE A 65 -0.49 -6.90 -16.84
CA PHE A 65 -1.05 -8.24 -16.61
C PHE A 65 -2.23 -8.22 -15.63
N HIS A 66 -2.07 -7.61 -14.46
CA HIS A 66 -3.08 -7.66 -13.39
C HIS A 66 -4.27 -6.74 -13.63
N LEU A 67 -4.08 -5.60 -14.29
CA LEU A 67 -5.17 -4.68 -14.61
C LEU A 67 -5.85 -4.99 -15.94
N GLY A 68 -5.24 -5.81 -16.80
CA GLY A 68 -5.80 -6.18 -18.11
C GLY A 68 -5.76 -5.05 -19.13
N TYR A 69 -4.86 -4.08 -18.97
CA TYR A 69 -4.64 -2.98 -19.92
C TYR A 69 -3.28 -3.11 -20.58
N SER A 70 -3.20 -2.81 -21.88
CA SER A 70 -1.90 -2.53 -22.47
C SER A 70 -1.42 -1.14 -22.06
N ARG A 71 -0.10 -0.91 -22.14
CA ARG A 71 0.48 0.41 -21.93
C ARG A 71 -0.20 1.49 -22.78
N GLY A 72 -0.52 1.18 -24.03
CA GLY A 72 -1.15 2.14 -24.94
C GLY A 72 -2.57 2.52 -24.52
N ASP A 73 -3.32 1.59 -23.95
CA ASP A 73 -4.71 1.82 -23.56
C ASP A 73 -4.83 2.67 -22.29
N ILE A 74 -3.88 2.50 -21.36
CA ILE A 74 -3.95 3.13 -20.04
C ILE A 74 -3.20 4.46 -19.95
N GLN A 75 -2.24 4.70 -20.85
CA GLN A 75 -1.45 5.92 -20.83
C GLN A 75 -2.33 7.15 -21.09
N GLY A 76 -2.21 8.16 -20.22
CA GLY A 76 -3.00 9.38 -20.25
C GLY A 76 -4.38 9.26 -19.58
N GLN A 77 -4.83 8.05 -19.23
CA GLN A 77 -6.06 7.88 -18.44
C GLN A 77 -5.84 8.30 -16.99
N SER A 78 -6.87 8.89 -16.39
CA SER A 78 -6.82 9.24 -14.97
C SER A 78 -6.96 7.98 -14.12
N TRP A 79 -6.06 7.81 -13.15
CA TRP A 79 -6.11 6.73 -12.18
C TRP A 79 -7.45 6.69 -11.42
N TYR A 80 -8.09 7.84 -11.19
CA TYR A 80 -9.43 7.90 -10.59
C TYR A 80 -10.48 7.11 -11.37
N GLY A 81 -10.33 6.95 -12.69
CA GLY A 81 -11.24 6.14 -13.51
C GLY A 81 -11.14 4.63 -13.25
N LEU A 82 -10.06 4.17 -12.60
CA LEU A 82 -9.83 2.76 -12.28
C LEU A 82 -10.27 2.41 -10.85
N ILE A 83 -10.55 3.41 -10.02
CA ILE A 83 -10.93 3.22 -8.62
C ILE A 83 -12.44 2.98 -8.55
N HIS A 84 -12.84 2.03 -7.73
CA HIS A 84 -14.24 1.87 -7.36
C HIS A 84 -14.82 3.17 -6.78
N SER A 85 -16.06 3.51 -7.16
CA SER A 85 -16.70 4.80 -6.82
C SER A 85 -16.67 5.11 -5.33
N ASP A 86 -16.87 4.09 -4.51
CA ASP A 86 -16.98 4.22 -3.06
C ASP A 86 -15.65 4.66 -2.41
N ASN A 87 -14.52 4.47 -3.09
CA ASN A 87 -13.20 4.81 -2.58
C ASN A 87 -12.66 6.15 -3.13
N LEU A 88 -13.37 6.81 -4.05
CA LEU A 88 -12.91 8.05 -4.68
C LEU A 88 -12.65 9.18 -3.67
N ARG A 89 -13.50 9.29 -2.64
CA ARG A 89 -13.33 10.33 -1.60
C ARG A 89 -12.05 10.12 -0.80
N GLU A 90 -11.76 8.88 -0.43
CA GLU A 90 -10.55 8.53 0.29
C GLU A 90 -9.31 8.78 -0.59
N ALA A 91 -9.33 8.32 -1.84
CA ALA A 91 -8.28 8.54 -2.82
C ALA A 91 -7.98 10.03 -3.01
N GLN A 92 -9.01 10.87 -3.16
CA GLN A 92 -8.86 12.32 -3.29
C GLN A 92 -8.22 12.94 -2.04
N SER A 93 -8.63 12.52 -0.85
CA SER A 93 -8.08 13.05 0.40
C SER A 93 -6.57 12.78 0.51
N LYS A 94 -6.13 11.58 0.12
CA LYS A 94 -4.72 11.17 0.11
C LYS A 94 -3.90 11.85 -0.97
N HIS A 95 -4.50 12.18 -2.12
CA HIS A 95 -3.81 12.90 -3.19
C HIS A 95 -3.47 14.36 -2.83
N ARG A 96 -4.19 14.97 -1.89
CA ARG A 96 -3.93 16.35 -1.45
C ARG A 96 -2.77 16.50 -0.47
N LEU A 97 -2.30 15.39 0.12
CA LEU A 97 -1.22 15.35 1.10
C LEU A 97 0.14 15.27 0.40
#